data_AF-A0A8S3Q7A3-F1
#
_entry.id   AF-A0A8S3Q7A3-F1
#
_cell.length_a   1.000
_cell.length_b   1.000
_cell.length_c   1.000
_cell.angle_alpha   90.00
_cell.angle_beta   90.00
_cell.angle_gamma   90.00
#
_symmetry.space_group_name_H-M   'P 1'
#
loop_
_entity.id
_entity.type
_entity.pdbx_description
1 polymer ?
#
loop_
_entity_poly.entity_id
_entity_poly.type
_entity_poly.pdbx_seq_one_letter_code
_entity_poly.pdbx_strand_id
1 'polypeptide(L)'
;MYVMIRKILSPYVKIIDISYETLIWIRIAKELTGCESDYLIANLYIPPQNSSFYRIHNCDLFYELESQMIHYSAECPNIFVIGDLNARTANMNDYVQNDKLHDSILDRVGDLFTYVADEALSCRNNPDAGTNDYGTKLLNLCKSSGLRIINGRHPDGLSNDFTYSGPRGMSVIDYLLAKIK
;
A
#
# COMPACT_ATOMS: atom_id res chain seq x y z
N MET A 1 -12.27 -12.08 -6.67
CA MET A 1 -12.32 -11.44 -5.33
C MET A 1 -13.72 -10.87 -5.10
N TYR A 2 -14.21 -10.79 -3.86
CA TYR A 2 -15.50 -10.17 -3.53
C TYR A 2 -15.32 -9.07 -2.49
N VAL A 3 -16.10 -7.99 -2.62
CA VAL A 3 -16.17 -6.91 -1.62
C VAL A 3 -17.54 -6.98 -0.96
N MET A 4 -17.55 -7.16 0.37
CA MET A 4 -18.78 -7.19 1.15
C MET A 4 -19.04 -5.82 1.77
N ILE A 5 -20.13 -5.17 1.35
CA ILE A 5 -20.54 -3.87 1.86
C ILE A 5 -21.75 -4.04 2.75
N ARG A 6 -21.65 -3.63 4.01
CA ARG A 6 -22.79 -3.62 4.92
C ARG A 6 -23.87 -2.68 4.38
N LYS A 7 -25.13 -3.12 4.32
CA LYS A 7 -26.24 -2.37 3.68
C LYS A 7 -26.38 -0.92 4.16
N ILE A 8 -26.13 -0.65 5.45
CA ILE A 8 -26.18 0.72 5.99
C ILE A 8 -25.10 1.65 5.41
N LEU A 9 -23.98 1.08 4.95
CA LEU A 9 -22.85 1.82 4.37
C LEU A 9 -22.96 1.97 2.85
N SER A 10 -23.83 1.20 2.17
CA SER A 10 -23.89 1.20 0.71
C SER A 10 -24.14 2.57 0.05
N PRO A 11 -24.87 3.54 0.66
CA PRO A 11 -25.02 4.88 0.07
C PRO A 11 -23.69 5.66 -0.03
N TYR A 12 -22.69 5.29 0.77
CA TYR A 12 -21.42 6.01 0.89
C TYR A 12 -20.24 5.28 0.25
N VAL A 13 -20.48 4.12 -0.34
CA VAL A 13 -19.43 3.26 -0.90
C VAL A 13 -19.69 3.05 -2.38
N LYS A 14 -18.73 3.40 -3.23
CA LYS A 14 -18.82 3.22 -4.68
C LYS A 14 -17.62 2.42 -5.18
N ILE A 15 -17.88 1.38 -5.97
CA ILE A 15 -16.83 0.71 -6.74
C ILE A 15 -16.50 1.59 -7.95
N ILE A 16 -15.23 1.95 -8.12
CA ILE A 16 -14.76 2.85 -9.18
C ILE A 16 -14.25 2.06 -10.37
N ASP A 17 -13.43 1.05 -10.10
CA ASP A 17 -12.82 0.22 -11.12
C ASP A 17 -12.53 -1.20 -10.60
N ILE A 18 -12.45 -2.16 -11.52
CA ILE A 18 -12.11 -3.56 -11.24
C ILE A 18 -11.13 -4.02 -12.32
N SER A 19 -9.92 -4.38 -11.91
CA SER A 19 -8.88 -4.91 -12.80
C SER A 19 -8.58 -6.37 -12.45
N TYR A 20 -8.59 -7.23 -13.48
CA TYR A 20 -8.24 -8.66 -13.38
C TYR A 20 -8.94 -9.44 -12.26
N GLU A 21 -10.11 -8.99 -11.80
CA GLU A 21 -10.87 -9.56 -10.66
C GLU A 21 -10.09 -9.67 -9.34
N THR A 22 -8.94 -9.00 -9.25
CA THR A 22 -7.95 -9.10 -8.16
C THR A 22 -7.55 -7.74 -7.61
N LEU A 23 -7.84 -6.65 -8.33
CA LEU A 23 -7.70 -5.28 -7.88
C LEU A 23 -9.06 -4.58 -8.01
N ILE A 24 -9.58 -4.06 -6.90
CA ILE A 24 -10.85 -3.35 -6.87
C ILE A 24 -10.63 -2.00 -6.20
N TRP A 25 -10.93 -0.93 -6.92
CA TRP A 25 -10.92 0.43 -6.36
C TRP A 25 -12.28 0.79 -5.80
N ILE A 26 -12.27 1.27 -4.56
CA ILE A 26 -13.45 1.62 -3.80
C ILE A 26 -13.31 3.08 -3.35
N ARG A 27 -14.32 3.91 -3.62
CA ARG A 27 -14.46 5.25 -3.05
C ARG A 27 -15.33 5.17 -1.81
N ILE A 28 -14.84 5.74 -0.72
CA ILE A 28 -15.59 5.99 0.50
C ILE A 28 -15.87 7.49 0.57
N ALA A 29 -17.14 7.83 0.61
CA ALA A 29 -17.60 9.22 0.64
C ALA A 29 -17.26 9.87 1.99
N LYS A 30 -16.81 11.12 1.96
CA LYS A 30 -16.46 11.90 3.15
C LYS A 30 -17.60 12.07 4.14
N GLU A 31 -18.85 12.00 3.67
CA GLU A 31 -20.05 12.07 4.52
C GLU A 31 -20.12 10.89 5.50
N LEU A 32 -19.51 9.75 5.16
CA LEU A 32 -19.42 8.61 6.08
C LEU A 32 -18.33 8.80 7.13
N THR A 33 -17.18 9.35 6.73
CA THR A 33 -16.00 9.48 7.60
C THR A 33 -16.04 10.74 8.46
N GLY A 34 -16.82 11.74 8.06
CA GLY A 34 -16.81 13.07 8.67
C GLY A 34 -15.55 13.87 8.35
N CYS A 35 -14.75 13.42 7.38
CA CYS A 35 -13.50 14.08 6.97
C CYS A 35 -13.75 15.13 5.88
N GLU A 36 -12.72 15.89 5.54
CA GLU A 36 -12.82 16.97 4.53
C GLU A 36 -12.91 16.45 3.09
N SER A 37 -12.41 15.23 2.85
CA SER A 37 -12.28 14.62 1.54
C SER A 37 -12.61 13.14 1.58
N ASP A 38 -12.96 12.61 0.40
CA ASP A 38 -13.21 11.19 0.20
C ASP A 38 -11.94 10.38 0.44
N TYR A 39 -12.09 9.06 0.54
CA TYR A 39 -11.01 8.11 0.59
C TYR A 39 -11.10 7.15 -0.57
N LEU A 40 -9.94 6.76 -1.10
CA LEU A 40 -9.82 5.68 -2.07
C LEU A 40 -9.15 4.48 -1.42
N ILE A 41 -9.70 3.30 -1.66
CA ILE A 41 -9.15 2.04 -1.20
C ILE A 41 -8.91 1.17 -2.43
N ALA A 42 -7.64 0.85 -2.68
CA ALA A 42 -7.25 -0.21 -3.58
C ALA A 42 -7.26 -1.51 -2.77
N ASN A 43 -8.27 -2.36 -2.97
CA ASN A 43 -8.33 -3.68 -2.37
C ASN A 43 -7.72 -4.71 -3.33
N LEU A 44 -6.72 -5.47 -2.89
CA LEU A 44 -5.94 -6.37 -3.74
C LEU A 44 -5.87 -7.80 -3.23
N TYR A 45 -5.78 -8.71 -4.19
CA TYR A 45 -5.23 -10.05 -4.02
C TYR A 45 -4.16 -10.25 -5.10
N ILE A 46 -2.89 -10.17 -4.74
CA ILE A 46 -1.77 -10.51 -5.64
C ILE A 46 -1.50 -12.01 -5.50
N PRO A 47 -1.76 -12.84 -6.53
CA PRO A 47 -1.53 -14.28 -6.44
C PRO A 47 -0.06 -14.60 -6.17
N PRO A 48 0.28 -15.77 -5.59
CA PRO A 48 1.67 -16.19 -5.43
C PRO A 48 2.44 -16.19 -6.76
N GLN A 49 3.75 -15.93 -6.73
CA GLN A 49 4.59 -15.73 -7.92
C GLN A 49 4.52 -16.84 -8.98
N ASN A 50 4.27 -18.08 -8.56
CA ASN A 50 4.15 -19.23 -9.45
C ASN A 50 2.70 -19.57 -9.85
N SER A 51 1.74 -18.67 -9.57
CA SER A 51 0.34 -18.86 -9.93
C SER A 51 0.15 -18.90 -11.44
N SER A 52 -0.76 -19.77 -11.90
CA SER A 52 -1.17 -19.82 -13.31
C SER A 52 -1.81 -18.52 -13.80
N PHE A 53 -2.26 -17.66 -12.88
CA PHE A 53 -2.81 -16.34 -13.18
C PHE A 53 -1.89 -15.52 -14.08
N TYR A 54 -0.59 -15.44 -13.76
CA TYR A 54 0.36 -14.63 -14.53
C TYR A 54 0.58 -15.17 -15.95
N ARG A 55 0.51 -16.50 -16.13
CA ARG A 55 0.58 -17.12 -17.45
C ARG A 55 -0.66 -16.85 -18.30
N ILE A 56 -1.84 -16.75 -17.67
CA ILE A 56 -3.11 -16.52 -18.36
C ILE A 56 -3.28 -15.04 -18.74
N HIS A 57 -2.99 -14.13 -17.80
CA HIS A 57 -3.24 -12.70 -17.97
C HIS A 57 -2.04 -11.93 -18.52
N ASN A 58 -0.82 -12.50 -18.49
CA ASN A 58 0.42 -11.87 -18.95
C ASN A 58 0.56 -10.42 -18.45
N CYS A 59 0.51 -10.24 -17.12
CA CYS A 59 0.47 -8.93 -16.47
C CYS A 59 1.48 -8.82 -15.30
N ASP A 60 1.79 -7.60 -14.89
CA ASP A 60 2.48 -7.28 -13.64
C ASP A 60 1.56 -6.44 -12.75
N LEU A 61 0.98 -7.06 -11.72
CA LEU A 61 0.01 -6.40 -10.84
C LEU A 61 0.61 -5.27 -9.98
N PHE A 62 1.91 -5.32 -9.68
CA PHE A 62 2.56 -4.21 -8.95
C PHE A 62 2.68 -2.97 -9.85
N TYR A 63 3.04 -3.18 -11.12
CA TYR A 63 3.08 -2.10 -12.11
C TYR A 63 1.69 -1.54 -12.38
N GLU A 64 0.68 -2.40 -12.53
CA GLU A 64 -0.70 -1.97 -12.72
C GLU A 64 -1.19 -1.13 -11.54
N LEU A 65 -0.94 -1.57 -10.31
CA LEU A 65 -1.26 -0.82 -9.11
C LEU A 65 -0.57 0.55 -9.09
N GLU A 66 0.73 0.61 -9.38
CA GLU A 66 1.50 1.87 -9.40
C GLU A 66 0.94 2.86 -10.45
N SER A 67 0.66 2.37 -11.66
CA SER A 67 0.03 3.16 -12.73
C SER A 67 -1.32 3.74 -12.32
N GLN A 68 -2.19 2.92 -11.74
CA GLN A 68 -3.51 3.36 -11.29
C GLN A 68 -3.42 4.31 -10.09
N MET A 69 -2.48 4.08 -9.17
CA MET A 69 -2.24 5.00 -8.06
C MET A 69 -1.83 6.39 -8.53
N ILE A 70 -0.99 6.51 -9.57
CA ILE A 70 -0.62 7.80 -10.16
C ILE A 70 -1.88 8.53 -10.65
N HIS A 71 -2.74 7.83 -11.41
CA HIS A 71 -3.98 8.40 -11.91
C HIS A 71 -4.92 8.86 -10.77
N TYR A 72 -5.18 7.99 -9.80
CA TYR A 72 -6.13 8.28 -8.73
C TYR A 72 -5.61 9.29 -7.69
N SER A 73 -4.29 9.35 -7.49
CA SER A 73 -3.69 10.32 -6.55
C SER A 73 -3.89 11.77 -6.99
N ALA A 74 -4.11 12.02 -8.28
CA ALA A 74 -4.46 13.33 -8.81
C ALA A 74 -5.90 13.76 -8.46
N GLU A 75 -6.81 12.80 -8.26
CA GLU A 75 -8.21 13.07 -7.89
C GLU A 75 -8.42 13.10 -6.37
N CYS A 76 -7.77 12.18 -5.65
CA CYS A 76 -7.96 12.00 -4.23
C CYS A 76 -6.62 11.65 -3.55
N PRO A 77 -6.08 12.52 -2.68
CA PRO A 77 -4.79 12.27 -2.05
C PRO A 77 -4.84 11.18 -0.96
N ASN A 78 -6.02 10.86 -0.43
CA ASN A 78 -6.19 9.89 0.64
C ASN A 78 -6.40 8.48 0.06
N ILE A 79 -5.29 7.83 -0.28
CA ILE A 79 -5.27 6.46 -0.81
C ILE A 79 -4.81 5.49 0.26
N PHE A 80 -5.58 4.42 0.42
CA PHE A 80 -5.18 3.20 1.11
C PHE A 80 -4.98 2.07 0.12
N VAL A 81 -3.95 1.27 0.34
CA VAL A 81 -3.78 -0.02 -0.34
C VAL A 81 -3.95 -1.11 0.70
N ILE A 82 -4.84 -2.06 0.46
CA ILE A 82 -5.13 -3.13 1.41
C ILE A 82 -5.26 -4.48 0.71
N GLY A 83 -4.80 -5.54 1.36
CA GLY A 83 -5.09 -6.91 0.97
C GLY A 83 -3.91 -7.85 1.03
N ASP A 84 -4.09 -9.06 0.49
CA ASP A 84 -3.05 -10.10 0.41
C ASP A 84 -2.14 -9.80 -0.79
N LEU A 85 -0.90 -9.40 -0.51
CA LEU A 85 0.08 -9.06 -1.53
C LEU A 85 1.06 -10.21 -1.81
N ASN A 86 0.96 -11.33 -1.09
CA ASN A 86 1.93 -12.44 -1.10
C ASN A 86 3.40 -11.98 -0.99
N ALA A 87 3.61 -10.81 -0.39
CA ALA A 87 4.89 -10.13 -0.26
C ALA A 87 5.44 -10.34 1.16
N ARG A 88 6.69 -10.78 1.28
CA ARG A 88 7.37 -10.93 2.58
C ARG A 88 8.50 -9.92 2.65
N THR A 89 8.44 -9.01 3.62
CA THR A 89 9.31 -7.82 3.67
C THR A 89 10.28 -7.83 4.85
N ALA A 90 10.16 -8.80 5.76
CA ALA A 90 10.79 -8.77 7.07
C ALA A 90 10.62 -7.39 7.75
N ASN A 91 11.71 -6.86 8.31
CA ASN A 91 11.80 -5.50 8.86
C ASN A 91 12.53 -4.54 7.93
N MET A 92 12.57 -4.82 6.62
CA MET A 92 13.21 -3.91 5.66
C MET A 92 12.45 -2.59 5.56
N ASN A 93 13.20 -1.51 5.30
CA ASN A 93 12.68 -0.16 5.19
C ASN A 93 11.86 0.03 3.91
N ASP A 94 10.67 0.57 4.09
CA ASP A 94 9.69 0.98 3.08
C ASP A 94 9.76 2.48 2.76
N TYR A 95 10.81 3.14 3.24
CA TYR A 95 11.13 4.54 3.02
C TYR A 95 12.58 4.69 2.54
N VAL A 96 12.91 5.84 1.95
CA VAL A 96 14.26 6.15 1.51
C VAL A 96 15.09 6.59 2.72
N GLN A 97 16.15 5.84 3.05
CA GLN A 97 17.04 6.22 4.14
C GLN A 97 17.94 7.39 3.73
N ASN A 98 18.17 8.30 4.67
CA ASN A 98 19.00 9.50 4.47
C ASN A 98 18.51 10.38 3.31
N ASP A 99 17.18 10.48 3.12
CA ASP A 99 16.56 11.30 2.09
C ASP A 99 16.54 12.78 2.48
N LYS A 100 17.73 13.35 2.68
CA LYS A 100 17.92 14.77 3.00
C LYS A 100 18.86 15.39 1.97
N LEU A 101 18.33 16.34 1.22
CA LEU A 101 19.16 17.23 0.41
C LEU A 101 19.81 18.30 1.30
N HIS A 102 21.03 18.69 0.95
CA HIS A 102 21.72 19.79 1.62
C HIS A 102 21.03 21.12 1.30
N ASP A 103 20.93 22.03 2.27
CA ASP A 103 20.21 23.32 2.13
C ASP A 103 20.69 24.11 0.91
N SER A 104 22.00 24.12 0.65
CA SER A 104 22.57 24.81 -0.53
C SER A 104 22.08 24.28 -1.88
N ILE A 105 21.58 23.03 -1.93
CA ILE A 105 20.94 22.48 -3.13
C ILE A 105 19.50 22.94 -3.17
N LEU A 106 18.77 22.81 -2.05
CA LEU A 106 17.36 23.25 -1.93
C LEU A 106 17.20 24.73 -2.26
N ASP A 107 18.08 25.60 -1.77
CA ASP A 107 18.07 27.04 -2.08
C ASP A 107 18.26 27.33 -3.58
N ARG A 108 18.98 26.45 -4.30
CA ARG A 108 19.27 26.62 -5.73
C ARG A 108 18.20 26.02 -6.64
N VAL A 109 17.46 25.02 -6.16
CA VAL A 109 16.48 24.26 -6.97
C VAL A 109 15.05 24.39 -6.46
N GLY A 110 14.83 25.04 -5.33
CA GLY A 110 13.51 25.20 -4.71
C GLY A 110 12.51 25.94 -5.60
N ASP A 111 13.00 26.83 -6.45
CA ASP A 111 12.18 27.51 -7.48
C ASP A 111 11.86 26.60 -8.68
N LEU A 112 12.62 25.52 -8.90
CA LEU A 112 12.45 24.59 -10.03
C LEU A 112 11.52 23.44 -9.69
N PHE A 113 11.61 22.89 -8.48
CA PHE A 113 10.72 21.84 -8.00
C PHE A 113 10.67 21.77 -6.48
N THR A 114 9.53 21.34 -5.96
CA THR A 114 9.36 21.06 -4.53
C THR A 114 9.89 19.66 -4.23
N TYR A 115 10.95 19.59 -3.41
CA TYR A 115 11.43 18.32 -2.86
C TYR A 115 10.83 18.10 -1.47
N VAL A 116 10.18 16.95 -1.29
CA VAL A 116 9.66 16.51 0.00
C VAL A 116 10.50 15.31 0.42
N ALA A 117 11.35 15.52 1.41
CA ALA A 117 12.16 14.48 2.01
C ALA A 117 11.29 13.36 2.59
N ASP A 118 11.74 12.12 2.43
CA ASP A 118 11.14 10.98 3.10
C ASP A 118 11.35 11.05 4.63
N GLU A 119 10.31 10.74 5.37
CA GLU A 119 10.35 10.69 6.83
C GLU A 119 10.84 9.32 7.30
N ALA A 120 11.90 9.34 8.11
CA ALA A 120 12.37 8.14 8.79
C ALA A 120 11.35 7.73 9.87
N LEU A 121 10.77 6.54 9.70
CA LEU A 121 9.77 6.00 10.62
C LEU A 121 10.37 5.03 11.62
N SER A 122 9.61 4.76 12.69
CA SER A 122 9.93 3.68 13.60
C SER A 122 10.04 2.35 12.86
N CYS A 123 10.95 1.50 13.35
CA CYS A 123 11.08 0.14 12.87
C CYS A 123 9.73 -0.58 13.01
N ARG A 124 9.37 -1.38 12.01
CA ARG A 124 8.20 -2.24 12.09
C ARG A 124 8.50 -3.37 13.07
N ASN A 125 7.52 -3.74 13.89
CA ASN A 125 7.55 -5.01 14.60
C ASN A 125 6.86 -6.07 13.74
N ASN A 126 7.63 -6.73 12.88
CA ASN A 126 7.15 -7.82 12.03
C ASN A 126 7.69 -9.17 12.56
N PRO A 127 6.81 -10.12 12.94
CA PRO A 127 7.24 -11.46 13.38
C PRO A 127 7.72 -12.34 12.22
N ASP A 128 7.36 -12.00 10.97
CA ASP A 128 7.85 -12.70 9.80
C ASP A 128 9.25 -12.20 9.43
N ALA A 129 10.27 -13.05 9.57
CA ALA A 129 11.65 -12.74 9.20
C ALA A 129 11.98 -13.02 7.72
N GLY A 130 11.03 -13.54 6.93
CA GLY A 130 11.24 -13.92 5.54
C GLY A 130 11.21 -12.74 4.57
N THR A 131 11.88 -12.93 3.43
CA THR A 131 11.88 -11.98 2.30
C THR A 131 11.62 -12.69 0.98
N ASN A 132 10.96 -12.04 0.02
CA ASN A 132 10.81 -12.53 -1.35
C ASN A 132 10.81 -11.40 -2.38
N ASP A 133 10.79 -11.73 -3.68
CA ASP A 133 10.79 -10.76 -4.77
C ASP A 133 9.62 -9.78 -4.68
N TYR A 134 8.43 -10.26 -4.28
CA TYR A 134 7.25 -9.41 -4.08
C TYR A 134 7.40 -8.47 -2.90
N GLY A 135 8.13 -8.87 -1.85
CA GLY A 135 8.57 -7.99 -0.78
C GLY A 135 9.41 -6.83 -1.30
N THR A 136 10.38 -7.12 -2.17
CA THR A 136 11.19 -6.07 -2.82
C THR A 136 10.33 -5.13 -3.66
N LYS A 137 9.40 -5.67 -4.47
CA LYS A 137 8.46 -4.85 -5.27
C LYS A 137 7.58 -3.96 -4.39
N LEU A 138 7.02 -4.50 -3.30
CA LEU A 138 6.21 -3.76 -2.35
C LEU A 138 6.98 -2.62 -1.68
N LEU A 139 8.23 -2.86 -1.26
CA LEU A 139 9.07 -1.84 -0.65
C LEU A 139 9.43 -0.73 -1.66
N ASN A 140 9.65 -1.08 -2.93
CA ASN A 140 9.89 -0.10 -3.97
C ASN A 140 8.64 0.74 -4.26
N LEU A 141 7.45 0.13 -4.31
CA LEU A 141 6.18 0.85 -4.42
C LEU A 141 5.99 1.84 -3.25
N CYS A 142 6.32 1.44 -2.03
CA CYS A 142 6.25 2.32 -0.86
C CYS A 142 7.19 3.53 -1.01
N LYS A 143 8.44 3.29 -1.44
CA LYS A 143 9.44 4.35 -1.67
C LYS A 143 9.04 5.29 -2.81
N SER A 144 8.50 4.77 -3.92
CA SER A 144 8.12 5.59 -5.08
C SER A 144 6.85 6.41 -4.84
N SER A 145 5.88 5.85 -4.10
CA SER A 145 4.58 6.49 -3.87
C SER A 145 4.50 7.33 -2.58
N GLY A 146 5.44 7.14 -1.67
CA GLY A 146 5.37 7.70 -0.31
C GLY A 146 4.38 6.97 0.62
N LEU A 147 3.76 5.87 0.18
CA LEU A 147 2.97 5.02 1.08
C LEU A 147 3.87 4.24 2.03
N ARG A 148 3.33 3.90 3.20
CA ARG A 148 4.03 3.21 4.27
C ARG A 148 3.23 2.02 4.75
N ILE A 149 3.93 0.93 5.04
CA ILE A 149 3.35 -0.26 5.65
C ILE A 149 2.92 0.05 7.08
N ILE A 150 1.62 -0.05 7.36
CA ILE A 150 1.07 0.25 8.69
C ILE A 150 1.24 -0.93 9.66
N ASN A 151 1.29 -2.16 9.14
CA ASN A 151 1.56 -3.37 9.92
C ASN A 151 2.87 -3.23 10.72
N GLY A 152 2.84 -3.60 12.00
CA GLY A 152 3.99 -3.50 12.88
C GLY A 152 4.29 -2.10 13.43
N ARG A 153 3.49 -1.07 13.09
CA ARG A 153 3.68 0.32 13.54
C ARG A 153 2.60 0.83 14.49
N HIS A 154 1.61 0.01 14.82
CA HIS A 154 0.59 0.41 15.79
C HIS A 154 1.22 0.52 17.19
N PRO A 155 1.08 1.66 17.90
CA PRO A 155 1.72 1.87 19.20
C PRO A 155 1.40 0.78 20.23
N ASP A 156 0.14 0.35 20.28
CA ASP A 156 -0.33 -0.70 21.20
C ASP A 156 -0.02 -2.14 20.73
N GLY A 157 0.69 -2.29 19.61
CA GLY A 157 1.11 -3.58 19.08
C GLY A 157 0.02 -4.46 18.48
N LEU A 158 -1.18 -3.91 18.23
CA LEU A 158 -2.33 -4.61 17.65
C LEU A 158 -2.08 -5.18 16.23
N SER A 159 -0.99 -4.81 15.58
CA SER A 159 -0.61 -5.27 14.23
C SER A 159 0.76 -5.97 14.17
N ASN A 160 1.22 -6.53 15.30
CA ASN A 160 2.53 -7.17 15.44
C ASN A 160 2.49 -8.71 15.36
N ASP A 161 1.53 -9.27 14.61
CA ASP A 161 1.34 -10.73 14.50
C ASP A 161 1.28 -11.19 13.03
N PHE A 162 1.36 -12.50 12.82
CA PHE A 162 1.21 -13.13 11.51
C PHE A 162 -0.20 -12.90 10.95
N THR A 163 -0.27 -12.62 9.65
CA THR A 163 -1.57 -12.42 8.95
C THR A 163 -2.01 -13.67 8.21
N TYR A 164 -1.07 -14.59 7.95
CA TYR A 164 -1.31 -15.86 7.29
C TYR A 164 -0.74 -17.01 8.10
N SER A 165 -1.52 -18.09 8.19
CA SER A 165 -1.12 -19.36 8.81
C SER A 165 -1.51 -20.51 7.89
N GLY A 166 -0.53 -21.33 7.50
CA GLY A 166 -0.73 -22.48 6.64
C GLY A 166 0.14 -23.68 7.03
N PRO A 167 -0.01 -24.83 6.35
CA PRO A 167 0.70 -26.07 6.71
C PRO A 167 2.24 -25.97 6.64
N ARG A 168 2.77 -24.96 5.94
CA ARG A 168 4.21 -24.73 5.74
C ARG A 168 4.77 -23.62 6.63
N GLY A 169 3.98 -23.13 7.58
CA GLY A 169 4.36 -22.05 8.50
C GLY A 169 3.47 -20.82 8.36
N MET A 170 3.94 -19.74 8.95
CA MET A 170 3.23 -18.47 9.08
C MET A 170 4.00 -17.35 8.38
N SER A 171 3.28 -16.33 7.92
CA SER A 171 3.87 -15.17 7.25
C SER A 171 3.02 -13.91 7.46
N VAL A 172 3.62 -12.76 7.20
CA VAL A 172 2.92 -11.48 7.09
C VAL A 172 2.87 -11.12 5.61
N ILE A 173 1.69 -11.30 5.01
CA ILE A 173 1.45 -11.08 3.57
C ILE A 173 0.22 -10.20 3.30
N ASP A 174 -0.61 -9.97 4.32
CA ASP A 174 -1.74 -9.05 4.27
C ASP A 174 -1.32 -7.70 4.82
N TYR A 175 -1.40 -6.67 3.98
CA TYR A 175 -0.91 -5.35 4.32
C TYR A 175 -2.01 -4.30 4.30
N LEU A 176 -1.86 -3.29 5.15
CA LEU A 176 -2.44 -1.98 4.97
C LEU A 176 -1.29 -1.00 4.69
N LEU A 177 -1.37 -0.28 3.57
CA LEU A 177 -0.48 0.81 3.23
C LEU A 177 -1.25 2.14 3.24
N ALA A 178 -0.65 3.17 3.81
CA ALA A 178 -1.20 4.52 3.82
C ALA A 178 -0.08 5.56 3.80
N LYS A 179 -0.40 6.81 3.43
CA LYS A 179 0.47 7.93 3.77
C LYS A 179 0.43 8.14 5.28
N ILE A 180 1.60 8.31 5.90
CA ILE A 180 1.71 8.73 7.30
C ILE A 180 1.86 10.26 7.28
N LYS A 181 1.10 10.95 8.13
CA LYS A 181 1.19 12.40 8.37
C LYS A 181 1.89 12.64 9.69
#